data_AF-A0A8J7DIP9-F1
#
_entry.id   AF-A0A8J7DIP9-F1
#
_cell.length_a   1.000
_cell.length_b   1.000
_cell.length_c   1.000
_cell.angle_alpha   90.00
_cell.angle_beta   90.00
_cell.angle_gamma   90.00
#
_symmetry.space_group_name_H-M   'P 1'
#
loop_
_entity.id
_entity.type
_entity.pdbx_description
1 polymer ?
#
loop_
_entity_poly.entity_id
_entity_poly.type
_entity_poly.pdbx_seq_one_letter_code
_entity_poly.pdbx_strand_id
1 'polypeptide(L)'
;MRLLTTVAALRCYLTKRCLENKLIAVPENLALDEMSGWHQTVVGLVPTMGNLHQGHLSLIQRARQENSTVIVSIFVNPLQFAPNEDYERYPRTLEQDQQLCEQAGVDAIFAPTPEEMAVPQKSIQESKVTQVIPPSAMITGLCGRSRLGHFQGVATIVTKLFNLVQPDRAYFGQKDGQQLAIIKRLVADLNLPVEIVACPTVREASGLALSSRNQYLTATEKEQAAVLYRGLEKAEAAFRAGLRNVSKLIAIVQQELTMVSTLLVEYIELVEPTTLMSLEKVEEEGMLAIAARLGSTRLIDNIILRDRQPIIAIDGPAGAGKSTVARQVATKLNLVYLDSGAMYRAVTWLVLQKGIAIDDECAIAELANQCQIELTPTQDLKFPVRVWINGTDVTQPIRTIEVTSQVSAIAAQSAVRQALVKQQQRWGKKGGLVAEGRDIGTHVFPDAEVKIFLTASVSERARRRQQDFEKLGQPEVSLEQLERDIAERDWKDSTRKISPLQKAADAIEVQTDGLDVSQVTAQIVNYYQQRLSEW
;
A
#
# COMPACT_ATOMS: atom_id res chain seq x y z
N MET A 1 -10.78 -21.32 10.81
CA MET A 1 -11.32 -19.95 10.98
C MET A 1 -12.27 -19.90 12.19
N ARG A 2 -12.35 -18.79 12.94
CA ARG A 2 -13.32 -18.59 14.04
C ARG A 2 -14.39 -17.55 13.65
N LEU A 3 -15.65 -17.75 14.03
CA LEU A 3 -16.69 -16.72 13.99
C LEU A 3 -16.84 -16.10 15.39
N LEU A 4 -16.64 -14.79 15.50
CA LEU A 4 -16.64 -14.05 16.75
C LEU A 4 -17.75 -13.00 16.71
N THR A 5 -18.74 -13.12 17.58
CA THR A 5 -19.93 -12.24 17.60
C THR A 5 -19.90 -11.21 18.73
N THR A 6 -18.94 -11.31 19.66
CA THR A 6 -18.79 -10.38 20.79
C THR A 6 -17.40 -9.76 20.83
N VAL A 7 -17.32 -8.54 21.35
CA VAL A 7 -16.07 -7.81 21.64
C VAL A 7 -15.20 -8.60 22.61
N ALA A 8 -15.81 -9.24 23.62
CA ALA A 8 -15.08 -10.07 24.57
C ALA A 8 -14.38 -11.25 23.87
N ALA A 9 -15.08 -11.94 22.96
CA ALA A 9 -14.52 -13.05 22.20
C ALA A 9 -13.41 -12.59 21.24
N LEU A 10 -13.61 -11.45 20.56
CA LEU A 10 -12.58 -10.83 19.70
C LEU A 10 -11.31 -10.51 20.49
N ARG A 11 -11.43 -9.82 21.63
CA ARG A 11 -10.28 -9.47 22.48
C ARG A 11 -9.56 -10.70 23.02
N CYS A 12 -10.31 -11.72 23.43
CA CYS A 12 -9.74 -12.99 23.89
C CYS A 12 -8.93 -13.66 22.76
N TYR A 13 -9.50 -13.73 21.55
CA TYR A 13 -8.84 -14.30 20.38
C TYR A 13 -7.54 -13.58 20.04
N LEU A 14 -7.57 -12.24 19.95
CA LEU A 14 -6.40 -11.43 19.62
C LEU A 14 -5.31 -11.53 20.69
N THR A 15 -5.69 -11.50 21.97
CA THR A 15 -4.75 -11.70 23.09
C THR A 15 -4.07 -13.07 23.00
N LYS A 16 -4.84 -14.13 22.74
CA LYS A 16 -4.31 -15.48 22.59
C LYS A 16 -3.35 -15.61 21.41
N ARG A 17 -3.72 -15.04 20.25
CA ARG A 17 -2.85 -15.02 19.06
C ARG A 17 -1.54 -14.27 19.29
N CYS A 18 -1.59 -13.17 20.06
CA CYS A 18 -0.39 -12.45 20.48
C CYS A 18 0.50 -13.30 21.40
N LEU A 19 -0.07 -14.11 22.29
CA LEU A 19 0.67 -14.99 23.21
C LEU A 19 1.24 -16.25 22.54
N GLU A 20 0.45 -16.95 21.72
CA GLU A 20 0.86 -18.20 21.05
C GLU A 20 2.11 -18.00 20.19
N ASN A 21 2.23 -16.85 19.53
CA ASN A 21 3.38 -16.55 18.68
C ASN A 21 4.61 -16.06 19.45
N LYS A 22 4.47 -15.61 20.70
CA LYS A 22 5.61 -15.37 21.60
C LYS A 22 6.30 -16.67 22.02
N LEU A 23 5.55 -17.78 22.08
CA LEU A 23 6.08 -19.09 22.50
C LEU A 23 6.76 -19.87 21.36
N ILE A 24 6.36 -19.65 20.10
CA ILE A 24 6.93 -20.33 18.92
C ILE A 24 8.35 -19.80 18.58
N ALA A 25 8.75 -18.66 19.14
CA ALA A 25 10.05 -18.01 18.87
C ALA A 25 11.22 -18.52 19.75
N VAL A 26 11.03 -19.58 20.56
CA VAL A 26 12.08 -20.14 21.43
C VAL A 26 12.36 -21.60 21.05
N PRO A 27 13.46 -21.92 20.34
CA PRO A 27 13.98 -23.28 20.28
C PRO A 27 14.55 -23.67 21.65
N GLU A 28 14.29 -24.89 22.12
CA GLU A 28 14.66 -25.43 23.45
C GLU A 28 16.18 -25.49 23.75
N ASN A 29 17.08 -24.86 22.98
CA ASN A 29 18.53 -24.99 23.17
C ASN A 29 19.36 -23.72 22.86
N LEU A 30 18.90 -22.52 23.27
CA LEU A 30 19.75 -21.33 23.32
C LEU A 30 19.61 -20.62 24.67
N ALA A 31 20.75 -20.29 25.28
CA ALA A 31 20.86 -19.70 26.60
C ALA A 31 20.11 -18.35 26.69
N LEU A 32 19.61 -18.09 27.89
CA LEU A 32 18.64 -17.04 28.29
C LEU A 32 19.09 -15.57 28.16
N ASP A 33 20.07 -15.21 27.31
CA ASP A 33 20.67 -13.86 27.36
C ASP A 33 20.66 -13.03 26.06
N GLU A 34 19.90 -13.40 25.03
CA GLU A 34 19.65 -12.53 23.86
C GLU A 34 18.16 -12.59 23.45
N MET A 35 17.29 -11.90 24.20
CA MET A 35 15.84 -11.84 23.92
C MET A 35 15.33 -10.39 23.83
N SER A 36 15.88 -9.59 22.93
CA SER A 36 15.39 -8.25 22.57
C SER A 36 14.74 -8.22 21.17
N GLY A 37 13.85 -9.17 20.90
CA GLY A 37 13.07 -9.21 19.66
C GLY A 37 11.67 -9.78 19.88
N TRP A 38 10.78 -9.00 20.48
CA TRP A 38 9.41 -9.43 20.75
C TRP A 38 8.66 -9.66 19.43
N HIS A 39 8.50 -10.92 19.00
CA HIS A 39 7.80 -11.28 17.76
C HIS A 39 6.29 -11.03 17.89
N GLN A 40 5.87 -9.79 17.64
CA GLN A 40 4.47 -9.37 17.60
C GLN A 40 3.86 -9.72 16.24
N THR A 41 2.79 -10.51 16.22
CA THR A 41 2.03 -10.89 15.02
C THR A 41 1.49 -9.69 14.27
N VAL A 42 1.62 -9.67 12.94
CA VAL A 42 0.98 -8.66 12.09
C VAL A 42 -0.49 -9.04 11.91
N VAL A 43 -1.40 -8.15 12.29
CA VAL A 43 -2.85 -8.31 12.12
C VAL A 43 -3.33 -7.44 10.96
N GLY A 44 -3.86 -8.08 9.93
CA GLY A 44 -4.56 -7.43 8.82
C GLY A 44 -6.07 -7.40 9.06
N LEU A 45 -6.69 -6.23 8.94
CA LEU A 45 -8.13 -6.06 9.02
C LEU A 45 -8.74 -5.71 7.65
N VAL A 46 -9.77 -6.46 7.25
CA VAL A 46 -10.63 -6.12 6.11
C VAL A 46 -12.03 -5.77 6.64
N PRO A 47 -12.36 -4.47 6.79
CA PRO A 47 -13.67 -4.07 7.26
C PRO A 47 -14.70 -4.11 6.13
N THR A 48 -15.81 -4.82 6.33
CA THR A 48 -16.88 -4.99 5.34
C THR A 48 -18.27 -4.88 5.97
N MET A 49 -19.29 -4.74 5.11
CA MET A 49 -20.70 -4.87 5.49
C MET A 49 -21.30 -6.26 5.16
N GLY A 50 -20.47 -7.25 4.78
CA GLY A 50 -20.94 -8.54 4.27
C GLY A 50 -21.44 -8.49 2.82
N ASN A 51 -22.09 -9.58 2.39
CA ASN A 51 -22.40 -9.89 0.99
C ASN A 51 -21.15 -9.79 0.11
N LEU A 52 -20.17 -10.63 0.46
CA LEU A 52 -18.84 -10.61 -0.11
C LEU A 52 -18.84 -11.02 -1.59
N HIS A 53 -17.87 -10.50 -2.33
CA HIS A 53 -17.70 -10.72 -3.76
C HIS A 53 -16.22 -10.63 -4.13
N GLN A 54 -15.86 -10.84 -5.40
CA GLN A 54 -14.46 -10.87 -5.84
C GLN A 54 -13.66 -9.60 -5.49
N GLY A 55 -14.30 -8.42 -5.53
CA GLY A 55 -13.72 -7.19 -4.97
C GLY A 55 -13.26 -7.32 -3.51
N HIS A 56 -14.09 -7.85 -2.61
CA HIS A 56 -13.71 -8.10 -1.22
C HIS A 56 -12.65 -9.21 -1.07
N LEU A 57 -12.76 -10.28 -1.88
CA LEU A 57 -11.78 -11.36 -1.88
C LEU A 57 -10.39 -10.86 -2.27
N SER A 58 -10.28 -9.89 -3.19
CA SER A 58 -8.98 -9.28 -3.52
C SER A 58 -8.34 -8.58 -2.32
N LEU A 59 -9.14 -7.93 -1.45
CA LEU A 59 -8.66 -7.32 -0.21
C LEU A 59 -8.17 -8.40 0.77
N ILE A 60 -8.95 -9.48 0.91
CA ILE A 60 -8.63 -10.60 1.80
C ILE A 60 -7.37 -11.32 1.34
N GLN A 61 -7.22 -11.57 0.04
CA GLN A 61 -6.03 -12.20 -0.54
C GLN A 61 -4.79 -11.36 -0.29
N ARG A 62 -4.86 -10.03 -0.51
CA ARG A 62 -3.76 -9.13 -0.21
C ARG A 62 -3.43 -9.12 1.28
N ALA A 63 -4.44 -9.02 2.14
CA ALA A 63 -4.26 -9.12 3.59
C ALA A 63 -3.63 -10.47 3.99
N ARG A 64 -4.00 -11.58 3.33
CA ARG A 64 -3.44 -12.88 3.64
C ARG A 64 -1.96 -12.98 3.28
N GLN A 65 -1.55 -12.39 2.17
CA GLN A 65 -0.16 -12.35 1.71
C GLN A 65 0.73 -11.48 2.61
N GLU A 66 0.16 -10.42 3.20
CA GLU A 66 0.91 -9.38 3.89
C GLU A 66 0.90 -9.50 5.43
N ASN A 67 0.12 -10.43 6.02
CA ASN A 67 -0.05 -10.54 7.47
C ASN A 67 -0.08 -11.99 7.95
N SER A 68 0.29 -12.23 9.22
CA SER A 68 0.21 -13.55 9.86
C SER A 68 -1.20 -13.86 10.40
N THR A 69 -2.00 -12.85 10.71
CA THR A 69 -3.40 -13.01 11.13
C THR A 69 -4.30 -12.09 10.32
N VAL A 70 -5.36 -12.64 9.72
CA VAL A 70 -6.36 -11.86 8.96
C VAL A 70 -7.71 -11.91 9.65
N ILE A 71 -8.22 -10.71 9.96
CA ILE A 71 -9.54 -10.50 10.54
C ILE A 71 -10.43 -9.84 9.47
N VAL A 72 -11.60 -10.41 9.22
CA VAL A 72 -12.65 -9.78 8.41
C VAL A 72 -13.76 -9.33 9.33
N SER A 73 -14.12 -8.04 9.34
CA SER A 73 -15.33 -7.61 10.05
C SER A 73 -16.52 -7.60 9.10
N ILE A 74 -17.65 -8.16 9.53
CA ILE A 74 -18.91 -8.15 8.80
C ILE A 74 -19.93 -7.43 9.68
N PHE A 75 -20.19 -6.15 9.37
CA PHE A 75 -21.11 -5.33 10.15
C PHE A 75 -21.82 -4.31 9.26
N VAL A 76 -23.13 -4.50 9.05
CA VAL A 76 -23.97 -3.50 8.37
C VAL A 76 -24.22 -2.36 9.34
N ASN A 77 -23.36 -1.35 9.29
CA ASN A 77 -23.35 -0.23 10.23
C ASN A 77 -24.59 0.69 10.07
N PRO A 78 -25.52 0.77 11.03
CA PRO A 78 -26.71 1.63 10.90
C PRO A 78 -26.36 3.12 10.76
N LEU A 79 -25.27 3.57 11.39
CA LEU A 79 -24.92 5.00 11.47
C LEU A 79 -24.62 5.61 10.09
N GLN A 80 -24.20 4.80 9.13
CA GLN A 80 -23.82 5.28 7.80
C GLN A 80 -24.97 5.22 6.78
N PHE A 81 -26.16 4.79 7.18
CA PHE A 81 -27.34 4.81 6.33
C PHE A 81 -28.24 5.99 6.70
N ALA A 82 -28.64 6.78 5.70
CA ALA A 82 -29.69 7.76 5.91
C ALA A 82 -31.07 7.05 5.97
N PRO A 83 -32.11 7.65 6.57
CA PRO A 83 -33.44 7.02 6.71
C PRO A 83 -34.07 6.50 5.40
N ASN A 84 -33.69 7.09 4.26
CA ASN A 84 -34.23 6.75 2.94
C ASN A 84 -33.31 5.80 2.15
N GLU A 85 -32.25 5.28 2.76
CA GLU A 85 -31.32 4.33 2.13
C GLU A 85 -31.73 2.88 2.36
N ASP A 86 -30.93 1.96 1.81
CA ASP A 86 -31.21 0.54 1.72
C ASP A 86 -30.87 -0.27 2.98
N TYR A 87 -30.84 0.32 4.18
CA TYR A 87 -30.41 -0.39 5.41
C TYR A 87 -31.21 -1.69 5.69
N GLU A 88 -32.54 -1.61 5.62
CA GLU A 88 -33.42 -2.77 5.83
C GLU A 88 -33.27 -3.80 4.72
N ARG A 89 -33.03 -3.35 3.48
CA ARG A 89 -32.92 -4.19 2.29
C ARG A 89 -31.49 -4.66 1.99
N TYR A 90 -30.51 -4.21 2.78
CA TYR A 90 -29.11 -4.55 2.56
C TYR A 90 -28.94 -6.08 2.73
N PRO A 91 -28.27 -6.75 1.78
CA PRO A 91 -28.16 -8.20 1.77
C PRO A 91 -27.31 -8.67 2.94
N ARG A 92 -27.82 -9.63 3.72
CA ARG A 92 -27.16 -10.23 4.87
C ARG A 92 -27.03 -11.73 4.61
N THR A 93 -25.83 -12.17 4.21
CA THR A 93 -25.54 -13.51 3.71
C THR A 93 -24.39 -14.14 4.49
N LEU A 94 -24.49 -14.11 5.83
CA LEU A 94 -23.36 -14.44 6.71
C LEU A 94 -22.84 -15.87 6.48
N GLU A 95 -23.70 -16.86 6.22
CA GLU A 95 -23.25 -18.23 5.95
C GLU A 95 -22.40 -18.30 4.66
N GLN A 96 -22.82 -17.61 3.60
CA GLN A 96 -22.07 -17.56 2.35
C GLN A 96 -20.76 -16.80 2.50
N ASP A 97 -20.79 -15.67 3.21
CA ASP A 97 -19.61 -14.87 3.51
C ASP A 97 -18.57 -15.67 4.31
N GLN A 98 -19.05 -16.51 5.25
CA GLN A 98 -18.20 -17.41 6.01
C GLN A 98 -17.48 -18.43 5.12
N GLN A 99 -18.18 -19.05 4.18
CA GLN A 99 -17.56 -20.00 3.25
C GLN A 99 -16.47 -19.34 2.39
N LEU A 100 -16.74 -18.14 1.88
CA LEU A 100 -15.78 -17.36 1.09
C LEU A 100 -14.53 -16.98 1.92
N CYS A 101 -14.72 -16.57 3.17
CA CYS A 101 -13.62 -16.25 4.08
C CYS A 101 -12.78 -17.48 4.42
N GLU A 102 -13.40 -18.64 4.64
CA GLU A 102 -12.70 -19.88 4.93
C GLU A 102 -11.79 -20.30 3.77
N GLN A 103 -12.32 -20.26 2.54
CA GLN A 103 -11.56 -20.58 1.33
C GLN A 103 -10.40 -19.60 1.09
N ALA A 104 -10.56 -18.34 1.49
CA ALA A 104 -9.53 -17.32 1.35
C ALA A 104 -8.49 -17.31 2.50
N GLY A 105 -8.59 -18.23 3.47
CA GLY A 105 -7.62 -18.37 4.56
C GLY A 105 -7.75 -17.32 5.66
N VAL A 106 -8.96 -16.79 5.89
CA VAL A 106 -9.26 -15.87 6.99
C VAL A 106 -9.13 -16.59 8.34
N ASP A 107 -8.51 -15.94 9.32
CA ASP A 107 -8.31 -16.53 10.65
C ASP A 107 -9.56 -16.39 11.52
N ALA A 108 -10.17 -15.22 11.51
CA ALA A 108 -11.44 -14.98 12.20
C ALA A 108 -12.32 -13.94 11.49
N ILE A 109 -13.63 -14.15 11.61
CA ILE A 109 -14.67 -13.20 11.24
C ILE A 109 -15.17 -12.54 12.52
N PHE A 110 -15.21 -11.20 12.54
CA PHE A 110 -15.89 -10.45 13.59
C PHE A 110 -17.24 -9.94 13.07
N ALA A 111 -18.33 -10.55 13.54
CA ALA A 111 -19.71 -10.26 13.11
C ALA A 111 -20.59 -9.88 14.30
N PRO A 112 -20.40 -8.69 14.90
CA PRO A 112 -21.16 -8.24 16.05
C PRO A 112 -22.56 -7.75 15.68
N THR A 113 -23.47 -7.71 16.67
CA THR A 113 -24.74 -6.99 16.53
C THR A 113 -24.56 -5.48 16.77
N PRO A 114 -25.51 -4.62 16.36
CA PRO A 114 -25.46 -3.19 16.69
C PRO A 114 -25.36 -2.93 18.20
N GLU A 115 -26.09 -3.71 19.01
CA GLU A 115 -26.09 -3.60 20.47
C GLU A 115 -24.70 -3.90 21.04
N GLU A 116 -24.03 -4.95 20.55
CA GLU A 116 -22.66 -5.30 20.94
C GLU A 116 -21.67 -4.19 20.56
N MET A 117 -21.88 -3.52 19.41
CA MET A 117 -21.08 -2.37 19.01
C MET A 117 -21.46 -1.09 19.78
N ALA A 118 -22.44 -1.13 20.70
CA ALA A 118 -23.03 0.02 21.36
C ALA A 118 -23.50 1.09 20.34
N VAL A 119 -24.09 0.63 19.25
CA VAL A 119 -24.63 1.43 18.16
C VAL A 119 -26.15 1.24 18.12
N PRO A 120 -26.96 2.30 18.28
CA PRO A 120 -28.40 2.17 18.10
C PRO A 120 -28.70 1.82 16.64
N GLN A 121 -29.81 1.12 16.40
CA GLN A 121 -30.32 0.85 15.06
C GLN A 121 -30.97 2.11 14.46
N LYS A 122 -30.21 3.20 14.40
CA LYS A 122 -30.62 4.52 13.92
C LYS A 122 -29.49 5.16 13.12
N SER A 123 -29.83 6.12 12.28
CA SER A 123 -28.86 6.96 11.58
C SER A 123 -27.98 7.74 12.57
N ILE A 124 -26.81 8.22 12.10
CA ILE A 124 -25.93 9.03 12.95
C ILE A 124 -26.60 10.31 13.46
N GLN A 125 -27.53 10.90 12.69
CA GLN A 125 -28.26 12.11 13.07
C GLN A 125 -29.20 11.90 14.26
N GLU A 126 -29.72 10.69 14.41
CA GLU A 126 -30.68 10.33 15.47
C GLU A 126 -30.00 9.63 16.65
N SER A 127 -28.70 9.40 16.55
CA SER A 127 -27.90 8.66 17.51
C SER A 127 -27.22 9.60 18.50
N LYS A 128 -27.14 9.18 19.76
CA LYS A 128 -26.42 9.88 20.84
C LYS A 128 -25.03 9.29 21.11
N VAL A 129 -24.51 8.46 20.20
CA VAL A 129 -23.16 7.87 20.35
C VAL A 129 -22.08 8.93 20.17
N THR A 130 -20.92 8.73 20.79
CA THR A 130 -19.71 9.51 20.48
C THR A 130 -19.39 9.37 18.99
N GLN A 131 -19.18 10.51 18.33
CA GLN A 131 -18.99 10.58 16.88
C GLN A 131 -17.57 11.02 16.54
N VAL A 132 -17.07 10.52 15.42
CA VAL A 132 -15.84 10.98 14.80
C VAL A 132 -16.22 11.72 13.52
N ILE A 133 -15.88 13.01 13.45
CA ILE A 133 -16.33 13.91 12.39
C ILE A 133 -15.12 14.26 11.51
N PRO A 134 -15.07 13.81 10.24
CA PRO A 134 -14.02 14.21 9.31
C PRO A 134 -14.10 15.71 8.96
N PRO A 135 -13.04 16.31 8.39
CA PRO A 135 -13.07 17.69 7.93
C PRO A 135 -14.26 17.98 7.01
N SER A 136 -14.92 19.13 7.21
CA SER A 136 -16.15 19.50 6.48
C SER A 136 -15.96 19.47 4.96
N ALA A 137 -14.80 19.92 4.46
CA ALA A 137 -14.46 19.90 3.04
C ALA A 137 -14.51 18.49 2.42
N MET A 138 -14.22 17.45 3.20
CA MET A 138 -14.18 16.06 2.72
C MET A 138 -15.55 15.38 2.68
N ILE A 139 -16.54 15.91 3.42
CA ILE A 139 -17.86 15.27 3.62
C ILE A 139 -19.03 16.07 3.02
N THR A 140 -18.75 17.21 2.37
CA THR A 140 -19.78 18.07 1.75
C THR A 140 -19.86 17.94 0.23
N GLY A 141 -18.76 17.55 -0.43
CA GLY A 141 -18.72 17.22 -1.86
C GLY A 141 -19.04 15.74 -2.16
N LEU A 142 -19.09 15.38 -3.45
CA LEU A 142 -19.26 14.00 -3.91
C LEU A 142 -20.47 13.29 -3.26
N CYS A 143 -20.29 12.05 -2.78
CA CYS A 143 -21.34 11.29 -2.09
C CYS A 143 -21.81 11.97 -0.80
N GLY A 144 -20.99 12.84 -0.19
CA GLY A 144 -21.35 13.55 1.03
C GLY A 144 -22.55 14.48 0.85
N ARG A 145 -22.70 15.06 -0.35
CA ARG A 145 -23.80 15.95 -0.71
C ARG A 145 -25.17 15.26 -0.61
N SER A 146 -25.27 14.04 -1.11
CA SER A 146 -26.53 13.28 -1.14
C SER A 146 -26.72 12.34 0.04
N ARG A 147 -25.66 12.08 0.82
CA ARG A 147 -25.65 11.13 1.94
C ARG A 147 -25.22 11.80 3.23
N LEU A 148 -26.03 12.74 3.70
CA LEU A 148 -25.78 13.48 4.94
C LEU A 148 -25.51 12.49 6.10
N GLY A 149 -24.46 12.74 6.86
CA GLY A 149 -24.06 11.90 7.99
C GLY A 149 -23.33 10.59 7.63
N HIS A 150 -23.36 10.14 6.36
CA HIS A 150 -22.77 8.87 5.94
C HIS A 150 -21.32 8.71 6.40
N PHE A 151 -20.45 9.67 6.08
CA PHE A 151 -19.03 9.59 6.41
C PHE A 151 -18.72 9.81 7.89
N GLN A 152 -19.60 10.47 8.64
CA GLN A 152 -19.50 10.53 10.10
C GLN A 152 -19.77 9.14 10.69
N GLY A 153 -20.79 8.44 10.18
CA GLY A 153 -21.07 7.05 10.52
C GLY A 153 -19.92 6.10 10.17
N VAL A 154 -19.32 6.26 8.98
CA VAL A 154 -18.14 5.47 8.56
C VAL A 154 -16.92 5.75 9.45
N ALA A 155 -16.55 7.02 9.65
CA ALA A 155 -15.39 7.38 10.48
C ALA A 155 -15.55 6.87 11.93
N THR A 156 -16.77 6.97 12.48
CA THR A 156 -17.08 6.49 13.83
C THR A 156 -16.91 4.97 13.92
N ILE A 157 -17.49 4.19 13.00
CA ILE A 157 -17.41 2.73 13.08
C ILE A 157 -16.00 2.22 12.80
N VAL A 158 -15.29 2.80 11.83
CA VAL A 158 -13.91 2.40 11.53
C VAL A 158 -12.99 2.71 12.69
N THR A 159 -13.15 3.87 13.36
CA THR A 159 -12.39 4.18 14.58
C THR A 159 -12.66 3.17 15.70
N LYS A 160 -13.92 2.73 15.87
CA LYS A 160 -14.25 1.66 16.84
C LYS A 160 -13.59 0.34 16.45
N LEU A 161 -13.65 -0.07 15.18
CA LEU A 161 -13.01 -1.29 14.70
C LEU A 161 -11.49 -1.27 14.90
N PHE A 162 -10.82 -0.14 14.62
CA PHE A 162 -9.38 -0.01 14.86
C PHE A 162 -9.03 -0.11 16.34
N ASN A 163 -9.83 0.46 17.24
CA ASN A 163 -9.62 0.30 18.69
C ASN A 163 -9.87 -1.13 19.19
N LEU A 164 -10.81 -1.85 18.58
CA LEU A 164 -11.18 -3.21 18.97
C LEU A 164 -10.19 -4.26 18.45
N VAL A 165 -9.79 -4.12 17.18
CA VAL A 165 -8.93 -5.08 16.49
C VAL A 165 -7.44 -4.75 16.66
N GLN A 166 -7.10 -3.46 16.80
CA GLN A 166 -5.73 -2.95 16.80
C GLN A 166 -4.88 -3.51 15.65
N PRO A 167 -5.34 -3.38 14.40
CA PRO A 167 -4.64 -3.96 13.26
C PRO A 167 -3.36 -3.16 12.95
N ASP A 168 -2.31 -3.86 12.52
CA ASP A 168 -1.14 -3.21 11.94
C ASP A 168 -1.47 -2.64 10.55
N ARG A 169 -2.36 -3.33 9.80
CA ARG A 169 -2.78 -2.95 8.43
C ARG A 169 -4.28 -3.07 8.26
N ALA A 170 -4.90 -2.11 7.57
CA ALA A 170 -6.30 -2.18 7.18
C ALA A 170 -6.49 -1.96 5.68
N TYR A 171 -7.28 -2.83 5.04
CA TYR A 171 -7.39 -2.92 3.58
C TYR A 171 -8.71 -2.34 3.11
N PHE A 172 -8.64 -1.38 2.18
CA PHE A 172 -9.80 -0.69 1.62
C PHE A 172 -9.70 -0.63 0.10
N GLY A 173 -10.84 -0.80 -0.58
CA GLY A 173 -10.91 -0.70 -2.04
C GLY A 173 -10.89 0.75 -2.55
N GLN A 174 -10.19 1.00 -3.65
CA GLN A 174 -10.13 2.30 -4.33
C GLN A 174 -11.46 2.72 -4.96
N LYS A 175 -12.37 1.76 -5.20
CA LYS A 175 -13.73 2.02 -5.70
C LYS A 175 -14.47 3.07 -4.85
N ASP A 176 -14.31 3.00 -3.53
CA ASP A 176 -14.88 3.97 -2.59
C ASP A 176 -13.86 5.09 -2.31
N GLY A 177 -13.41 5.79 -3.36
CA GLY A 177 -12.28 6.74 -3.30
C GLY A 177 -12.42 7.84 -2.22
N GLN A 178 -13.61 8.43 -2.08
CA GLN A 178 -13.91 9.40 -1.02
C GLN A 178 -13.77 8.79 0.39
N GLN A 179 -14.27 7.57 0.60
CA GLN A 179 -14.12 6.86 1.87
C GLN A 179 -12.65 6.61 2.17
N LEU A 180 -11.88 6.11 1.19
CA LEU A 180 -10.46 5.84 1.34
C LEU A 180 -9.68 7.10 1.74
N ALA A 181 -9.92 8.24 1.07
CA ALA A 181 -9.30 9.51 1.41
C ALA A 181 -9.64 9.95 2.85
N ILE A 182 -10.91 9.85 3.24
CA ILE A 182 -11.36 10.17 4.60
C ILE A 182 -10.71 9.27 5.65
N ILE A 183 -10.62 7.96 5.42
CA ILE A 183 -9.99 7.03 6.35
C ILE A 183 -8.47 7.27 6.46
N LYS A 184 -7.79 7.57 5.34
CA LYS A 184 -6.37 7.97 5.38
C LYS A 184 -6.18 9.25 6.20
N ARG A 185 -7.05 10.25 6.01
CA ARG A 185 -7.01 11.50 6.78
C ARG A 185 -7.30 11.29 8.26
N LEU A 186 -8.29 10.47 8.58
CA LEU A 186 -8.65 10.06 9.94
C LEU A 186 -7.46 9.44 10.68
N VAL A 187 -6.78 8.48 10.05
CA VAL A 187 -5.60 7.82 10.63
C VAL A 187 -4.47 8.81 10.87
N ALA A 188 -4.20 9.69 9.91
CA ALA A 188 -3.16 10.70 10.03
C ALA A 188 -3.47 11.72 11.14
N ASP A 189 -4.67 12.30 11.15
CA ASP A 189 -5.05 13.38 12.07
C ASP A 189 -5.16 12.87 13.52
N LEU A 190 -5.58 11.62 13.73
CA LEU A 190 -5.73 11.02 15.06
C LEU A 190 -4.50 10.19 15.49
N ASN A 191 -3.43 10.16 14.70
CA ASN A 191 -2.23 9.37 14.95
C ASN A 191 -2.54 7.90 15.26
N LEU A 192 -3.49 7.31 14.53
CA LEU A 192 -3.85 5.91 14.73
C LEU A 192 -2.73 5.01 14.22
N PRO A 193 -2.26 4.02 15.00
CA PRO A 193 -1.11 3.19 14.64
C PRO A 193 -1.51 2.07 13.67
N VAL A 194 -2.10 2.43 12.52
CA VAL A 194 -2.55 1.51 11.47
C VAL A 194 -2.13 1.99 10.10
N GLU A 195 -1.58 1.11 9.28
CA GLU A 195 -1.28 1.37 7.88
C GLU A 195 -2.53 1.14 7.02
N ILE A 196 -2.93 2.14 6.22
CA ILE A 196 -4.06 2.01 5.29
C ILE A 196 -3.58 1.54 3.93
N VAL A 197 -3.94 0.30 3.58
CA VAL A 197 -3.58 -0.34 2.32
C VAL A 197 -4.70 -0.16 1.30
N ALA A 198 -4.46 0.68 0.31
CA ALA A 198 -5.37 0.91 -0.80
C ALA A 198 -5.26 -0.21 -1.84
N CYS A 199 -6.38 -0.84 -2.18
CA CYS A 199 -6.43 -1.94 -3.15
C CYS A 199 -7.16 -1.52 -4.43
N PRO A 200 -6.66 -1.90 -5.62
CA PRO A 200 -7.28 -1.55 -6.90
C PRO A 200 -8.75 -1.95 -7.00
N THR A 201 -9.52 -1.16 -7.76
CA THR A 201 -10.89 -1.51 -8.11
C THR A 201 -10.89 -2.75 -9.00
N VAL A 202 -11.47 -3.85 -8.52
CA VAL A 202 -11.70 -5.05 -9.33
C VAL A 202 -12.93 -4.84 -10.21
N ARG A 203 -12.81 -5.18 -11.50
CA ARG A 203 -13.83 -4.96 -12.53
C ARG A 203 -14.27 -6.28 -13.17
N GLU A 204 -15.49 -6.32 -13.66
CA GLU A 204 -15.96 -7.35 -14.59
C GLU A 204 -15.24 -7.18 -15.95
N ALA A 205 -15.33 -8.17 -16.84
CA ALA A 205 -14.75 -8.09 -18.17
C ALA A 205 -15.32 -6.92 -19.01
N SER A 206 -16.53 -6.46 -18.69
CA SER A 206 -17.16 -5.28 -19.29
C SER A 206 -16.55 -3.95 -18.83
N GLY A 207 -15.72 -3.95 -17.79
CA GLY A 207 -15.20 -2.76 -17.11
C GLY A 207 -16.03 -2.29 -15.92
N LEU A 208 -17.22 -2.87 -15.69
CA LEU A 208 -18.06 -2.54 -14.54
C LEU A 208 -17.34 -2.84 -13.22
N ALA A 209 -17.21 -1.84 -12.35
CA ALA A 209 -16.66 -2.03 -11.02
C ALA A 209 -17.52 -3.00 -10.19
N LEU A 210 -16.89 -3.98 -9.56
CA LEU A 210 -17.61 -4.97 -8.76
C LEU A 210 -18.24 -4.35 -7.51
N SER A 211 -19.49 -4.70 -7.25
CA SER A 211 -20.23 -4.28 -6.06
C SER A 211 -21.24 -5.34 -5.64
N SER A 212 -21.50 -5.44 -4.33
CA SER A 212 -22.63 -6.19 -3.77
C SER A 212 -23.96 -5.76 -4.40
N ARG A 213 -24.10 -4.47 -4.72
CA ARG A 213 -25.27 -3.89 -5.39
C ARG A 213 -25.43 -4.28 -6.87
N ASN A 214 -24.42 -4.86 -7.54
CA ASN A 214 -24.54 -5.30 -8.94
C ASN A 214 -25.56 -6.43 -9.10
N GLN A 215 -25.90 -7.15 -8.02
CA GLN A 215 -26.93 -8.19 -8.03
C GLN A 215 -28.34 -7.65 -8.29
N TYR A 216 -28.57 -6.35 -8.08
CA TYR A 216 -29.85 -5.70 -8.33
C TYR A 216 -30.04 -5.27 -9.79
N LEU A 217 -28.97 -5.29 -10.58
CA LEU A 217 -29.00 -4.95 -12.00
C LEU A 217 -29.46 -6.16 -12.82
N THR A 218 -30.37 -5.92 -13.77
CA THR A 218 -30.67 -6.84 -14.86
C THR A 218 -29.46 -7.02 -15.77
N ALA A 219 -29.47 -8.06 -16.63
CA ALA A 219 -28.38 -8.28 -17.59
C ALA A 219 -28.14 -7.06 -18.50
N THR A 220 -29.21 -6.46 -19.01
CA THR A 220 -29.15 -5.23 -19.83
C THR A 220 -28.57 -4.06 -19.06
N GLU A 221 -28.98 -3.87 -17.80
CA GLU A 221 -28.45 -2.80 -16.96
C GLU A 221 -26.95 -3.00 -16.65
N LYS A 222 -26.48 -4.24 -16.48
CA LYS A 222 -25.04 -4.51 -16.30
C LYS A 222 -24.22 -4.11 -17.53
N GLU A 223 -24.69 -4.45 -18.73
CA GLU A 223 -24.04 -4.05 -19.99
C GLU A 223 -24.03 -2.53 -20.14
N GLN A 224 -25.14 -1.87 -19.81
CA GLN A 224 -25.25 -0.42 -19.83
C GLN A 224 -24.32 0.26 -18.82
N ALA A 225 -24.19 -0.28 -17.61
CA ALA A 225 -23.37 0.29 -16.53
C ALA A 225 -21.87 0.38 -16.87
N ALA A 226 -21.39 -0.41 -17.84
CA ALA A 226 -20.03 -0.30 -18.37
C ALA A 226 -19.69 1.08 -18.95
N VAL A 227 -20.71 1.88 -19.32
CA VAL A 227 -20.52 3.26 -19.81
C VAL A 227 -19.83 4.17 -18.79
N LEU A 228 -19.98 3.88 -17.49
CA LEU A 228 -19.31 4.63 -16.42
C LEU A 228 -17.80 4.58 -16.58
N TYR A 229 -17.27 3.36 -16.71
CA TYR A 229 -15.84 3.15 -16.85
C TYR A 229 -15.31 3.65 -18.20
N ARG A 230 -16.05 3.43 -19.31
CA ARG A 230 -15.68 4.00 -20.62
C ARG A 230 -15.57 5.53 -20.59
N GLY A 231 -16.46 6.20 -19.85
CA GLY A 231 -16.40 7.65 -19.68
C GLY A 231 -15.13 8.09 -18.95
N LEU A 232 -14.77 7.37 -17.88
CA LEU A 232 -13.53 7.59 -17.14
C LEU A 232 -12.29 7.36 -18.03
N GLU A 233 -12.23 6.26 -18.78
CA GLU A 233 -11.11 5.96 -19.70
C GLU A 233 -10.95 7.03 -20.78
N LYS A 234 -12.06 7.54 -21.35
CA LYS A 234 -12.01 8.63 -22.33
C LYS A 234 -11.45 9.93 -21.74
N ALA A 235 -11.86 10.27 -20.52
CA ALA A 235 -11.32 11.44 -19.83
C ALA A 235 -9.84 11.24 -19.46
N GLU A 236 -9.44 10.03 -19.08
CA GLU A 236 -8.05 9.68 -18.84
C GLU A 236 -7.19 9.83 -20.09
N ALA A 237 -7.64 9.29 -21.23
CA ALA A 237 -6.94 9.41 -22.50
C ALA A 237 -6.79 10.88 -22.92
N ALA A 238 -7.84 11.69 -22.76
CA ALA A 238 -7.76 13.13 -23.03
C ALA A 238 -6.81 13.85 -22.08
N PHE A 239 -6.81 13.48 -20.81
CA PHE A 239 -5.85 13.99 -19.83
C PHE A 239 -4.42 13.62 -20.23
N ARG A 240 -4.15 12.38 -20.61
CA ARG A 240 -2.82 11.96 -21.11
C ARG A 240 -2.40 12.72 -22.36
N ALA A 241 -3.35 13.07 -23.24
CA ALA A 241 -3.12 13.92 -24.42
C ALA A 241 -2.88 15.42 -24.09
N GLY A 242 -2.81 15.81 -22.82
CA GLY A 242 -2.47 17.16 -22.38
C GLY A 242 -3.66 18.01 -21.93
N LEU A 243 -4.89 17.48 -21.93
CA LEU A 243 -6.05 18.21 -21.43
C LEU A 243 -6.02 18.30 -19.90
N ARG A 244 -5.82 19.50 -19.35
CA ARG A 244 -5.74 19.72 -17.89
C ARG A 244 -6.99 20.38 -17.29
N ASN A 245 -7.86 20.96 -18.11
CA ASN A 245 -9.02 21.71 -17.65
C ASN A 245 -10.14 20.77 -17.17
N VAL A 246 -10.58 20.97 -15.93
CA VAL A 246 -11.52 20.07 -15.24
C VAL A 246 -12.88 20.04 -15.94
N SER A 247 -13.45 21.18 -16.31
CA SER A 247 -14.78 21.21 -16.93
C SER A 247 -14.81 20.50 -18.28
N LYS A 248 -13.73 20.58 -19.07
CA LYS A 248 -13.60 19.83 -20.32
C LYS A 248 -13.46 18.32 -20.08
N LEU A 249 -12.70 17.88 -19.08
CA LEU A 249 -12.58 16.47 -18.72
C LEU A 249 -13.94 15.90 -18.26
N ILE A 250 -14.66 16.63 -17.42
CA ILE A 250 -16.02 16.28 -16.99
C ILE A 250 -16.97 16.21 -18.20
N ALA A 251 -16.89 17.14 -19.14
CA ALA A 251 -17.73 17.16 -20.33
C ALA A 251 -17.53 15.91 -21.21
N ILE A 252 -16.30 15.39 -21.31
CA ILE A 252 -15.99 14.14 -22.03
C ILE A 252 -16.72 12.96 -21.38
N VAL A 253 -16.66 12.86 -20.04
CA VAL A 253 -17.41 11.83 -19.31
C VAL A 253 -18.91 11.99 -19.55
N GLN A 254 -19.44 13.21 -19.37
CA GLN A 254 -20.87 13.50 -19.55
C GLN A 254 -21.36 13.05 -20.93
N GLN A 255 -20.62 13.41 -21.99
CA GLN A 255 -20.97 13.03 -23.35
C GLN A 255 -21.05 11.50 -23.51
N GLU A 256 -20.10 10.75 -22.96
CA GLU A 256 -20.14 9.29 -22.99
C GLU A 256 -21.35 8.72 -22.24
N LEU A 257 -21.65 9.26 -21.05
CA LEU A 257 -22.78 8.79 -20.24
C LEU A 257 -24.14 9.01 -20.92
N THR A 258 -24.30 10.05 -21.77
CA THR A 258 -25.55 10.30 -22.50
C THR A 258 -25.93 9.21 -23.50
N MET A 259 -24.99 8.31 -23.85
CA MET A 259 -25.25 7.18 -24.73
C MET A 259 -26.20 6.14 -24.10
N VAL A 260 -26.40 6.20 -22.77
CA VAL A 260 -27.34 5.35 -22.04
C VAL A 260 -28.44 6.24 -21.44
N SER A 261 -29.57 6.35 -22.14
CA SER A 261 -30.68 7.25 -21.75
C SER A 261 -31.36 6.88 -20.42
N THR A 262 -31.19 5.64 -19.96
CA THR A 262 -31.71 5.13 -18.68
C THR A 262 -30.82 5.48 -17.49
N LEU A 263 -29.60 5.99 -17.72
CA LEU A 263 -28.65 6.32 -16.69
C LEU A 263 -28.91 7.73 -16.15
N LEU A 264 -29.18 7.82 -14.84
CA LEU A 264 -29.41 9.09 -14.15
C LEU A 264 -28.15 9.49 -13.38
N VAL A 265 -27.38 10.42 -13.93
CA VAL A 265 -26.15 10.91 -13.30
C VAL A 265 -26.48 11.75 -12.07
N GLU A 266 -25.94 11.39 -10.90
CA GLU A 266 -26.05 12.20 -9.68
C GLU A 266 -24.94 13.26 -9.62
N TYR A 267 -23.71 12.87 -9.94
CA TYR A 267 -22.58 13.79 -10.10
C TYR A 267 -21.47 13.19 -10.96
N ILE A 268 -20.69 14.08 -11.56
CA ILE A 268 -19.34 13.81 -12.07
C ILE A 268 -18.47 14.96 -11.54
N GLU A 269 -17.50 14.64 -10.71
CA GLU A 269 -16.65 15.64 -10.06
C GLU A 269 -15.18 15.22 -10.13
N LEU A 270 -14.30 16.22 -10.22
CA LEU A 270 -12.86 16.04 -10.27
C LEU A 270 -12.24 16.85 -9.14
N VAL A 271 -11.65 16.15 -8.18
CA VAL A 271 -11.18 16.72 -6.90
C VAL A 271 -9.73 16.35 -6.63
N GLU A 272 -9.06 17.09 -5.75
CA GLU A 272 -7.75 16.66 -5.26
C GLU A 272 -7.91 15.40 -4.39
N PRO A 273 -7.20 14.28 -4.66
CA PRO A 273 -7.50 12.99 -4.03
C PRO A 273 -7.34 12.93 -2.50
N THR A 274 -6.52 13.80 -1.91
CA THR A 274 -6.18 13.75 -0.47
C THR A 274 -7.12 14.60 0.38
N THR A 275 -7.45 15.79 -0.12
CA THR A 275 -8.23 16.82 0.56
C THR A 275 -9.68 16.86 0.08
N LEU A 276 -9.95 16.25 -1.09
CA LEU A 276 -11.23 16.25 -1.77
C LEU A 276 -11.76 17.65 -2.13
N MET A 277 -10.87 18.63 -2.16
CA MET A 277 -11.19 19.99 -2.60
C MET A 277 -11.36 20.02 -4.12
N SER A 278 -12.28 20.87 -4.61
CA SER A 278 -12.52 21.06 -6.03
C SER A 278 -11.29 21.59 -6.75
N LEU A 279 -11.09 21.13 -7.98
CA LEU A 279 -10.03 21.58 -8.87
C LEU A 279 -10.60 22.38 -10.04
N GLU A 280 -9.89 23.40 -10.49
CA GLU A 280 -10.16 24.06 -11.79
C GLU A 280 -9.32 23.44 -12.93
N LYS A 281 -8.11 23.01 -12.59
CA LYS A 281 -7.19 22.27 -13.44
C LYS A 281 -6.54 21.16 -12.63
N VAL A 282 -6.23 20.05 -13.29
CA VAL A 282 -5.41 18.98 -12.70
C VAL A 282 -3.97 19.22 -13.12
N GLU A 283 -3.11 19.68 -12.21
CA GLU A 283 -1.68 19.90 -12.51
C GLU A 283 -0.86 18.62 -12.30
N GLU A 284 -0.99 17.98 -11.14
CA GLU A 284 -0.23 16.76 -10.80
C GLU A 284 -1.16 15.55 -10.67
N GLU A 285 -2.20 15.65 -9.84
CA GLU A 285 -3.10 14.53 -9.54
C GLU A 285 -4.55 15.00 -9.34
N GLY A 286 -5.52 14.20 -9.78
CA GLY A 286 -6.94 14.47 -9.61
C GLY A 286 -7.77 13.19 -9.58
N MET A 287 -8.71 13.06 -8.66
CA MET A 287 -9.66 11.95 -8.61
C MET A 287 -10.92 12.32 -9.38
N LEU A 288 -11.14 11.67 -10.53
CA LEU A 288 -12.36 11.80 -11.33
C LEU A 288 -13.37 10.76 -10.85
N ALA A 289 -14.44 11.20 -10.21
CA ALA A 289 -15.43 10.34 -9.59
C ALA A 289 -16.82 10.55 -10.19
N ILE A 290 -17.55 9.44 -10.34
CA ILE A 290 -18.92 9.40 -10.86
C ILE A 290 -19.82 8.74 -9.83
N ALA A 291 -21.02 9.28 -9.64
CA ALA A 291 -22.15 8.54 -9.11
C ALA A 291 -23.34 8.66 -10.06
N ALA A 292 -24.01 7.54 -10.31
CA ALA A 292 -25.19 7.49 -11.17
C ALA A 292 -26.15 6.40 -10.70
N ARG A 293 -27.41 6.49 -11.13
CA ARG A 293 -28.43 5.47 -10.91
C ARG A 293 -28.82 4.82 -12.22
N LEU A 294 -28.95 3.50 -12.18
CA LEU A 294 -29.49 2.71 -13.27
C LEU A 294 -30.61 1.83 -12.69
N GLY A 295 -31.84 2.09 -13.14
CA GLY A 295 -33.03 1.61 -12.45
C GLY A 295 -33.09 2.16 -11.02
N SER A 296 -33.25 1.27 -10.03
CA SER A 296 -33.21 1.62 -8.60
C SER A 296 -31.81 1.61 -8.00
N THR A 297 -30.82 1.10 -8.73
CA THR A 297 -29.48 0.82 -8.20
C THR A 297 -28.55 2.01 -8.36
N ARG A 298 -27.98 2.48 -7.25
CA ARG A 298 -26.95 3.52 -7.24
C ARG A 298 -25.57 2.89 -7.40
N LEU A 299 -24.84 3.33 -8.43
CA LEU A 299 -23.50 2.90 -8.77
C LEU A 299 -22.51 4.06 -8.57
N ILE A 300 -21.27 3.71 -8.25
CA ILE A 300 -20.15 4.65 -8.17
C ILE A 300 -18.95 4.06 -8.88
N ASP A 301 -18.13 4.93 -9.45
CA ASP A 301 -16.83 4.57 -10.01
C ASP A 301 -15.90 5.78 -9.95
N ASN A 302 -14.59 5.54 -9.97
CA ASN A 302 -13.60 6.60 -10.05
C ASN A 302 -12.28 6.11 -10.66
N ILE A 303 -11.49 7.06 -11.15
CA ILE A 303 -10.08 6.89 -11.50
C ILE A 303 -9.25 8.04 -10.94
N ILE A 304 -7.96 7.80 -10.82
CA ILE A 304 -6.98 8.83 -10.46
C ILE A 304 -6.23 9.24 -11.73
N LEU A 305 -6.39 10.50 -12.13
CA LEU A 305 -5.62 11.14 -13.18
C LEU A 305 -4.29 11.62 -12.61
N ARG A 306 -3.16 11.22 -13.21
CA ARG A 306 -1.80 11.59 -12.76
C ARG A 306 -0.94 12.07 -13.91
N ASP A 307 -0.40 13.27 -13.77
CA ASP A 307 0.63 13.83 -14.65
C ASP A 307 1.98 13.72 -13.94
N ARG A 308 2.53 12.50 -13.92
CA ARG A 308 3.89 12.25 -13.44
C ARG A 308 4.63 11.40 -14.44
N GLN A 309 5.95 11.59 -14.53
CA GLN A 309 6.78 10.67 -15.30
C GLN A 309 6.79 9.30 -14.62
N PRO A 310 6.95 8.18 -15.36
CA PRO A 310 6.86 6.87 -14.73
C PRO A 310 7.98 6.61 -13.71
N ILE A 311 7.64 5.82 -12.71
CA ILE A 311 8.52 5.29 -11.68
C ILE A 311 8.84 3.83 -12.01
N ILE A 312 10.12 3.48 -11.94
CA ILE A 312 10.60 2.11 -12.02
C ILE A 312 11.03 1.67 -10.62
N ALA A 313 10.29 0.75 -10.03
CA ALA A 313 10.63 0.10 -8.77
C ALA A 313 11.40 -1.19 -9.04
N ILE A 314 12.62 -1.31 -8.50
CA ILE A 314 13.48 -2.51 -8.66
C ILE A 314 13.76 -3.10 -7.28
N ASP A 315 13.12 -4.24 -7.01
CA ASP A 315 13.30 -5.02 -5.79
C ASP A 315 14.10 -6.29 -6.03
N GLY A 316 14.51 -6.95 -4.95
CA GLY A 316 15.23 -8.22 -5.00
C GLY A 316 16.21 -8.41 -3.84
N PRO A 317 16.77 -9.62 -3.67
CA PRO A 317 17.69 -9.92 -2.57
C PRO A 317 19.04 -9.21 -2.75
N ALA A 318 19.83 -9.17 -1.67
CA ALA A 318 21.19 -8.62 -1.71
C ALA A 318 22.04 -9.42 -2.72
N GLY A 319 22.88 -8.76 -3.51
CA GLY A 319 23.74 -9.42 -4.50
C GLY A 319 23.08 -9.69 -5.86
N ALA A 320 21.76 -9.47 -6.02
CA ALA A 320 21.05 -9.67 -7.30
C ALA A 320 21.40 -8.65 -8.42
N GLY A 321 22.36 -7.73 -8.19
CA GLY A 321 22.76 -6.72 -9.18
C GLY A 321 21.91 -5.45 -9.23
N LYS A 322 20.95 -5.28 -8.31
CA LYS A 322 19.98 -4.16 -8.28
C LYS A 322 20.60 -2.78 -8.49
N SER A 323 21.52 -2.35 -7.62
CA SER A 323 22.06 -0.99 -7.67
C SER A 323 22.80 -0.69 -8.98
N THR A 324 23.47 -1.70 -9.56
CA THR A 324 24.16 -1.56 -10.85
C THR A 324 23.17 -1.47 -12.01
N VAL A 325 22.19 -2.36 -12.05
CA VAL A 325 21.13 -2.38 -13.07
C VAL A 325 20.28 -1.12 -13.00
N ALA A 326 19.79 -0.74 -11.81
CA ALA A 326 18.97 0.44 -11.59
C ALA A 326 19.64 1.72 -12.09
N ARG A 327 20.95 1.87 -11.84
CA ARG A 327 21.74 3.00 -12.33
C ARG A 327 21.83 3.03 -13.86
N GLN A 328 22.09 1.89 -14.50
CA GLN A 328 22.16 1.82 -15.96
C GLN A 328 20.79 2.11 -16.60
N VAL A 329 19.70 1.58 -16.01
CA VAL A 329 18.33 1.87 -16.44
C VAL A 329 18.03 3.37 -16.30
N ALA A 330 18.33 3.97 -15.14
CA ALA A 330 18.14 5.40 -14.90
C ALA A 330 18.90 6.26 -15.91
N THR A 331 20.16 5.90 -16.19
CA THR A 331 21.00 6.60 -17.18
C THR A 331 20.43 6.48 -18.60
N LYS A 332 20.05 5.27 -19.03
CA LYS A 332 19.53 5.03 -20.38
C LYS A 332 18.19 5.71 -20.63
N LEU A 333 17.35 5.82 -19.60
CA LEU A 333 16.02 6.42 -19.69
C LEU A 333 15.98 7.89 -19.28
N ASN A 334 17.13 8.47 -18.88
CA ASN A 334 17.23 9.83 -18.34
C ASN A 334 16.28 10.08 -17.15
N LEU A 335 16.22 9.10 -16.23
CA LEU A 335 15.42 9.14 -15.00
C LEU A 335 16.33 9.38 -13.78
N VAL A 336 15.75 9.92 -12.71
CA VAL A 336 16.46 10.13 -11.43
C VAL A 336 16.73 8.78 -10.76
N TYR A 337 17.97 8.51 -10.35
CA TYR A 337 18.28 7.30 -9.57
C TYR A 337 18.12 7.55 -8.07
N LEU A 338 17.20 6.81 -7.43
CA LEU A 338 16.95 6.85 -5.99
C LEU A 338 17.59 5.63 -5.29
N ASP A 339 18.76 5.82 -4.68
CA ASP A 339 19.44 4.83 -3.84
C ASP A 339 18.79 4.78 -2.44
N SER A 340 17.72 3.99 -2.31
CA SER A 340 17.04 3.78 -1.03
C SER A 340 18.00 3.23 0.03
N GLY A 341 18.89 2.33 -0.35
CA GLY A 341 19.88 1.74 0.55
C GLY A 341 20.82 2.79 1.18
N ALA A 342 21.19 3.83 0.43
CA ALA A 342 21.98 4.94 0.95
C ALA A 342 21.25 5.74 2.02
N MET A 343 19.93 5.91 1.90
CA MET A 343 19.13 6.60 2.91
C MET A 343 19.14 5.83 4.24
N TYR A 344 18.94 4.51 4.20
CA TYR A 344 19.04 3.68 5.41
C TYR A 344 20.44 3.74 6.02
N ARG A 345 21.50 3.64 5.20
CA ARG A 345 22.88 3.75 5.70
C ARG A 345 23.19 5.14 6.27
N ALA A 346 22.59 6.21 5.76
CA ALA A 346 22.73 7.56 6.30
C ALA A 346 22.11 7.67 7.71
N VAL A 347 20.93 7.10 7.93
CA VAL A 347 20.34 7.01 9.28
C VAL A 347 21.21 6.17 10.19
N THR A 348 21.66 5.00 9.75
CA THR A 348 22.56 4.14 10.54
C THR A 348 23.84 4.88 10.92
N TRP A 349 24.46 5.60 9.99
CA TRP A 349 25.62 6.43 10.29
C TRP A 349 25.30 7.48 11.36
N LEU A 350 24.16 8.17 11.26
CA LEU A 350 23.77 9.18 12.24
C LEU A 350 23.53 8.58 13.63
N VAL A 351 22.92 7.39 13.73
CA VAL A 351 22.75 6.64 14.98
C VAL A 351 24.11 6.38 15.63
N LEU A 352 25.07 5.85 14.85
CA LEU A 352 26.42 5.54 15.34
C LEU A 352 27.19 6.81 15.76
N GLN A 353 27.10 7.88 14.98
CA GLN A 353 27.73 9.16 15.32
C GLN A 353 27.19 9.78 16.61
N LYS A 354 25.92 9.53 16.94
CA LYS A 354 25.30 9.98 18.18
C LYS A 354 25.55 9.04 19.36
N GLY A 355 26.22 7.90 19.14
CA GLY A 355 26.47 6.89 20.16
C GLY A 355 25.17 6.26 20.70
N ILE A 356 24.10 6.26 19.90
CA ILE A 356 22.82 5.65 20.28
C ILE A 356 22.95 4.13 20.15
N ALA A 357 22.56 3.41 21.19
CA ALA A 357 22.57 1.95 21.19
C ALA A 357 21.58 1.42 20.13
N ILE A 358 21.96 0.34 19.44
CA ILE A 358 21.23 -0.18 18.27
C ILE A 358 19.85 -0.73 18.67
N ASP A 359 19.72 -1.16 19.92
CA ASP A 359 18.51 -1.64 20.56
C ASP A 359 17.68 -0.53 21.24
N ASP A 360 18.16 0.71 21.27
CA ASP A 360 17.37 1.87 21.71
C ASP A 360 16.43 2.36 20.60
N GLU A 361 15.39 1.56 20.35
CA GLU A 361 14.39 1.83 19.31
C GLU A 361 13.72 3.21 19.48
N CYS A 362 13.55 3.67 20.72
CA CYS A 362 12.94 4.97 21.03
C CYS A 362 13.82 6.12 20.55
N ALA A 363 15.11 6.14 20.92
CA ALA A 363 16.03 7.18 20.50
C ALA A 363 16.26 7.14 18.97
N ILE A 364 16.32 5.95 18.38
CA ILE A 364 16.45 5.79 16.92
C ILE A 364 15.19 6.30 16.20
N ALA A 365 13.99 6.01 16.72
CA ALA A 365 12.73 6.50 16.18
C ALA A 365 12.65 8.03 16.18
N GLU A 366 13.09 8.66 17.27
CA GLU A 366 13.17 10.12 17.37
C GLU A 366 14.14 10.70 16.33
N LEU A 367 15.34 10.14 16.26
CA LEU A 367 16.38 10.57 15.33
C LEU A 367 15.93 10.43 13.86
N ALA A 368 15.33 9.30 13.49
CA ALA A 368 14.89 9.03 12.13
C ALA A 368 13.77 9.98 11.67
N ASN A 369 12.85 10.35 12.57
CA ASN A 369 11.78 11.30 12.25
C ASN A 369 12.25 12.75 12.13
N GLN A 370 13.35 13.11 12.80
CA GLN A 370 13.92 14.46 12.76
C GLN A 370 14.95 14.64 11.64
N CYS A 371 15.50 13.56 11.08
CA CYS A 371 16.53 13.66 10.06
C CYS A 371 15.95 14.06 8.69
N GLN A 372 16.70 14.90 7.96
CA GLN A 372 16.43 15.24 6.58
C GLN A 372 17.54 14.68 5.70
N ILE A 373 17.16 13.83 4.73
CA ILE A 373 18.10 13.24 3.78
C ILE A 373 17.91 13.87 2.41
N GLU A 374 19.01 14.30 1.81
CA GLU A 374 19.05 14.86 0.46
C GLU A 374 20.00 14.04 -0.41
N LEU A 375 19.56 13.78 -1.64
CA LEU A 375 20.28 13.00 -2.63
C LEU A 375 20.56 13.89 -3.82
N THR A 376 21.84 14.10 -4.13
CA THR A 376 22.26 14.93 -5.28
C THR A 376 22.92 14.04 -6.33
N PRO A 377 22.42 13.96 -7.57
CA PRO A 377 23.07 13.23 -8.64
C PRO A 377 24.50 13.74 -8.89
N THR A 378 25.41 12.85 -9.27
CA THR A 378 26.79 13.22 -9.60
C THR A 378 27.27 12.52 -10.87
N GLN A 379 28.28 13.10 -11.53
CA GLN A 379 28.97 12.49 -12.67
C GLN A 379 30.05 11.48 -12.24
N ASP A 380 30.30 11.31 -10.94
CA ASP A 380 31.26 10.34 -10.43
C ASP A 380 30.68 8.92 -10.56
N LEU A 381 31.30 8.13 -11.43
CA LEU A 381 30.92 6.74 -11.68
C LEU A 381 31.02 5.86 -10.42
N LYS A 382 31.88 6.21 -9.46
CA LYS A 382 31.98 5.51 -8.17
C LYS A 382 30.85 5.90 -7.22
N PHE A 383 30.45 7.18 -7.22
CA PHE A 383 29.43 7.74 -6.34
C PHE A 383 28.35 8.46 -7.15
N PRO A 384 27.41 7.72 -7.77
CA PRO A 384 26.42 8.30 -8.68
C PRO A 384 25.48 9.30 -7.98
N VAL A 385 25.40 9.23 -6.66
CA VAL A 385 24.58 10.08 -5.81
C VAL A 385 25.40 10.48 -4.59
N ARG A 386 25.48 11.79 -4.35
CA ARG A 386 25.92 12.38 -3.08
C ARG A 386 24.78 12.34 -2.08
N VAL A 387 25.09 11.95 -0.86
CA VAL A 387 24.11 11.71 0.19
C VAL A 387 24.40 12.69 1.32
N TRP A 388 23.41 13.51 1.64
CA TRP A 388 23.49 14.46 2.74
C TRP A 388 22.47 14.07 3.80
N ILE A 389 22.86 14.14 5.07
CA ILE A 389 21.95 14.01 6.20
C ILE A 389 22.13 15.21 7.13
N ASN A 390 21.05 15.95 7.38
CA ASN A 390 21.05 17.19 8.17
C ASN A 390 22.15 18.18 7.70
N GLY A 391 22.32 18.31 6.37
CA GLY A 391 23.31 19.20 5.76
C GLY A 391 24.77 18.70 5.80
N THR A 392 25.03 17.48 6.28
CA THR A 392 26.39 16.87 6.28
C THR A 392 26.53 15.89 5.13
N ASP A 393 27.58 16.03 4.30
CA ASP A 393 27.90 15.06 3.25
C ASP A 393 28.41 13.76 3.87
N VAL A 394 27.62 12.71 3.76
CA VAL A 394 27.91 11.39 4.30
C VAL A 394 28.17 10.36 3.19
N THR A 395 28.46 10.81 1.97
CA THR A 395 28.67 9.93 0.81
C THR A 395 29.75 8.87 1.09
N GLN A 396 30.95 9.25 1.55
CA GLN A 396 31.95 8.23 1.91
C GLN A 396 31.63 7.51 3.23
N PRO A 397 31.30 8.22 4.32
CA PRO A 397 31.11 7.59 5.63
C PRO A 397 30.04 6.49 5.68
N ILE A 398 28.96 6.58 4.89
CA ILE A 398 27.90 5.55 4.91
C ILE A 398 28.32 4.20 4.30
N ARG A 399 29.51 4.12 3.70
CA ARG A 399 30.01 2.93 3.01
C ARG A 399 31.06 2.16 3.83
N THR A 400 31.35 2.60 5.06
CA THR A 400 32.27 1.91 5.96
C THR A 400 31.69 0.55 6.40
N ILE A 401 32.58 -0.37 6.76
CA ILE A 401 32.20 -1.70 7.28
C ILE A 401 31.28 -1.53 8.50
N GLU A 402 31.62 -0.61 9.40
CA GLU A 402 30.86 -0.26 10.60
C GLU A 402 29.39 0.10 10.32
N VAL A 403 29.13 0.94 9.32
CA VAL A 403 27.75 1.30 8.94
C VAL A 403 27.06 0.13 8.24
N THR A 404 27.76 -0.53 7.31
CA THR A 404 27.16 -1.59 6.49
C THR A 404 26.81 -2.85 7.29
N SER A 405 27.50 -3.14 8.39
CA SER A 405 27.15 -4.26 9.28
C SER A 405 25.89 -3.98 10.10
N GLN A 406 25.62 -2.73 10.46
CA GLN A 406 24.50 -2.36 11.32
C GLN A 406 23.23 -1.93 10.58
N VAL A 407 23.32 -1.60 9.28
CA VAL A 407 22.17 -1.09 8.51
C VAL A 407 20.97 -2.05 8.52
N SER A 408 21.22 -3.36 8.57
CA SER A 408 20.13 -4.35 8.55
C SER A 408 19.29 -4.29 9.82
N ALA A 409 19.92 -4.12 10.99
CA ALA A 409 19.25 -4.01 12.28
C ALA A 409 18.44 -2.71 12.36
N ILE A 410 19.07 -1.58 12.00
CA ILE A 410 18.41 -0.26 11.99
C ILE A 410 17.26 -0.21 10.99
N ALA A 411 17.45 -0.73 9.77
CA ALA A 411 16.40 -0.76 8.76
C ALA A 411 15.26 -1.72 9.10
N ALA A 412 15.46 -2.70 9.98
CA ALA A 412 14.37 -3.58 10.42
C ALA A 412 13.36 -2.87 11.33
N GLN A 413 13.75 -1.77 11.98
CA GLN A 413 12.91 -1.03 12.91
C GLN A 413 11.76 -0.29 12.20
N SER A 414 10.57 -0.36 12.80
CA SER A 414 9.31 0.18 12.27
C SER A 414 9.37 1.69 12.03
N ALA A 415 9.84 2.43 13.02
CA ALA A 415 9.88 3.89 12.99
C ALA A 415 10.84 4.41 11.92
N VAL A 416 12.00 3.76 11.75
CA VAL A 416 12.98 4.09 10.70
C VAL A 416 12.36 3.92 9.32
N ARG A 417 11.68 2.79 9.08
CA ARG A 417 10.96 2.54 7.83
C ARG A 417 9.90 3.60 7.56
N GLN A 418 9.03 3.86 8.52
CA GLN A 418 7.95 4.83 8.38
C GLN A 418 8.48 6.24 8.08
N ALA A 419 9.56 6.66 8.74
CA ALA A 419 10.20 7.94 8.48
C ALA A 419 10.81 8.00 7.08
N LEU A 420 11.56 6.97 6.67
CA LEU A 420 12.25 6.97 5.38
C LEU A 420 11.32 6.75 4.19
N VAL A 421 10.27 5.93 4.31
CA VAL A 421 9.26 5.77 3.25
C VAL A 421 8.56 7.09 2.96
N LYS A 422 8.22 7.89 3.98
CA LYS A 422 7.67 9.24 3.78
C LYS A 422 8.62 10.14 2.99
N GLN A 423 9.93 10.06 3.26
CA GLN A 423 10.92 10.84 2.53
C GLN A 423 11.07 10.32 1.09
N GLN A 424 11.17 9.00 0.88
CA GLN A 424 11.26 8.38 -0.44
C GLN A 424 10.04 8.72 -1.31
N GLN A 425 8.82 8.63 -0.76
CA GLN A 425 7.58 8.95 -1.47
C GLN A 425 7.52 10.40 -1.94
N ARG A 426 8.17 11.34 -1.24
CA ARG A 426 8.27 12.74 -1.71
C ARG A 426 9.05 12.85 -3.03
N TRP A 427 10.07 12.02 -3.24
CA TRP A 427 10.81 11.96 -4.51
C TRP A 427 9.94 11.43 -5.65
N GLY A 428 9.01 10.51 -5.37
CA GLY A 428 8.10 9.95 -6.37
C GLY A 428 6.91 10.83 -6.76
N LYS A 429 6.70 11.98 -6.13
CA LYS A 429 5.54 12.84 -6.46
C LYS A 429 5.52 13.27 -7.93
N LYS A 430 6.66 13.76 -8.45
CA LYS A 430 6.82 14.13 -9.87
C LYS A 430 7.17 12.93 -10.75
N GLY A 431 7.41 11.77 -10.12
CA GLY A 431 7.87 10.56 -10.75
C GLY A 431 9.22 10.75 -11.47
N GLY A 432 9.42 10.05 -12.58
CA GLY A 432 10.63 10.20 -13.39
C GLY A 432 11.86 9.62 -12.72
N LEU A 433 11.70 8.49 -12.01
CA LEU A 433 12.73 7.92 -11.17
C LEU A 433 12.84 6.41 -11.29
N VAL A 434 14.04 5.91 -11.02
CA VAL A 434 14.33 4.49 -10.78
C VAL A 434 14.74 4.35 -9.32
N ALA A 435 13.92 3.65 -8.54
CA ALA A 435 14.19 3.36 -7.13
C ALA A 435 14.55 1.89 -6.96
N GLU A 436 15.59 1.61 -6.18
CA GLU A 436 16.00 0.24 -5.89
C GLU A 436 16.01 -0.05 -4.39
N GLY A 437 15.63 -1.26 -4.01
CA GLY A 437 15.54 -1.67 -2.62
C GLY A 437 15.02 -3.09 -2.45
N ARG A 438 14.24 -3.30 -1.39
CA ARG A 438 13.68 -4.62 -1.03
C ARG A 438 12.15 -4.65 -1.03
N ASP A 439 11.55 -3.49 -0.88
CA ASP A 439 10.13 -3.24 -0.67
C ASP A 439 9.64 -2.00 -1.45
N ILE A 440 10.35 -1.62 -2.52
CA ILE A 440 10.05 -0.44 -3.32
C ILE A 440 8.70 -0.60 -4.00
N GLY A 441 8.48 -1.67 -4.77
CA GLY A 441 7.25 -1.91 -5.51
C GLY A 441 6.09 -2.43 -4.66
N THR A 442 6.34 -2.83 -3.41
CA THR A 442 5.31 -3.32 -2.48
C THR A 442 4.85 -2.25 -1.50
N HIS A 443 5.75 -1.41 -0.98
CA HIS A 443 5.47 -0.48 0.12
C HIS A 443 5.81 0.98 -0.22
N VAL A 444 6.94 1.25 -0.88
CA VAL A 444 7.37 2.63 -1.15
C VAL A 444 6.56 3.26 -2.28
N PHE A 445 6.55 2.61 -3.44
CA PHE A 445 5.82 2.98 -4.66
C PHE A 445 4.95 1.80 -5.12
N PRO A 446 3.90 1.43 -4.36
CA PRO A 446 2.97 0.38 -4.74
C PRO A 446 2.15 0.70 -5.99
N ASP A 447 2.21 1.93 -6.46
CA ASP A 447 1.60 2.47 -7.66
C ASP A 447 2.62 2.77 -8.76
N ALA A 448 3.86 2.29 -8.63
CA ALA A 448 4.87 2.41 -9.68
C ALA A 448 4.41 1.72 -10.97
N GLU A 449 4.68 2.39 -12.07
CA GLU A 449 4.29 2.02 -13.43
C GLU A 449 4.97 0.74 -13.91
N VAL A 450 6.24 0.60 -13.49
CA VAL A 450 7.06 -0.56 -13.77
C VAL A 450 7.62 -1.08 -12.46
N LYS A 451 7.32 -2.35 -12.15
CA LYS A 451 7.89 -3.05 -10.99
C LYS A 451 8.67 -4.26 -11.47
N ILE A 452 9.93 -4.33 -11.06
CA ILE A 452 10.85 -5.41 -11.39
C ILE A 452 11.27 -6.07 -10.08
N PHE A 453 11.27 -7.39 -10.06
CA PHE A 453 11.83 -8.19 -8.99
C PHE A 453 13.02 -8.98 -9.54
N LEU A 454 14.23 -8.51 -9.25
CA LEU A 454 15.45 -9.18 -9.68
C LEU A 454 15.71 -10.40 -8.80
N THR A 455 15.95 -11.54 -9.43
CA THR A 455 16.34 -12.78 -8.74
C THR A 455 17.72 -13.24 -9.21
N ALA A 456 18.41 -13.96 -8.35
CA ALA A 456 19.66 -14.64 -8.65
C ALA A 456 19.82 -15.79 -7.66
N SER A 457 20.32 -16.92 -8.12
CA SER A 457 20.62 -18.06 -7.23
C SER A 457 21.58 -17.62 -6.12
N VAL A 458 21.45 -18.24 -4.95
CA VAL A 458 22.36 -18.00 -3.82
C VAL A 458 23.81 -18.23 -4.25
N SER A 459 24.06 -19.31 -5.00
CA SER A 459 25.37 -19.67 -5.56
C SER A 459 25.93 -18.61 -6.50
N GLU A 460 25.15 -18.07 -7.43
CA GLU A 460 25.61 -17.00 -8.33
C GLU A 460 25.95 -15.73 -7.56
N ARG A 461 25.16 -15.38 -6.54
CA ARG A 461 25.43 -14.22 -5.70
C ARG A 461 26.67 -14.41 -4.81
N ALA A 462 26.86 -15.61 -4.28
CA ALA A 462 28.07 -15.97 -3.54
C ALA A 462 29.31 -15.87 -4.43
N ARG A 463 29.23 -16.38 -5.67
CA ARG A 463 30.31 -16.27 -6.67
C ARG A 463 30.66 -14.82 -6.99
N ARG A 464 29.66 -13.96 -7.26
CA ARG A 464 29.87 -12.52 -7.51
C ARG A 464 30.55 -11.85 -6.31
N ARG A 465 30.13 -12.21 -5.09
CA ARG A 465 30.68 -11.66 -3.85
C ARG A 465 32.14 -12.08 -3.63
N GLN A 466 32.47 -13.33 -3.93
CA GLN A 466 33.84 -13.84 -3.87
C GLN A 466 34.75 -13.06 -4.84
N GLN A 467 34.31 -12.85 -6.08
CA GLN A 467 35.05 -12.05 -7.07
C GLN A 467 35.24 -10.59 -6.63
N ASP A 468 34.27 -10.01 -5.93
CA ASP A 468 34.41 -8.66 -5.36
C ASP A 468 35.45 -8.63 -4.24
N PHE A 469 35.51 -9.66 -3.38
CA PHE A 469 36.53 -9.78 -2.33
C PHE A 469 37.93 -9.92 -2.91
N GLU A 470 38.10 -10.76 -3.95
CA GLU A 470 39.37 -10.92 -4.67
C GLU A 470 39.85 -9.59 -5.27
N LYS A 471 38.95 -8.83 -5.92
CA LYS A 471 39.26 -7.51 -6.50
C LYS A 471 39.65 -6.47 -5.46
N LEU A 472 39.09 -6.56 -4.25
CA LEU A 472 39.33 -5.62 -3.15
C LEU A 472 40.47 -6.05 -2.23
N GLY A 473 41.11 -7.21 -2.48
CA GLY A 473 42.19 -7.74 -1.65
C GLY A 473 41.73 -8.12 -0.24
N GLN A 474 40.47 -8.52 -0.08
CA GLN A 474 39.90 -8.96 1.20
C GLN A 474 40.23 -10.42 1.50
N PRO A 475 40.13 -10.86 2.77
CA PRO A 475 40.40 -12.24 3.15
C PRO A 475 39.53 -13.24 2.38
N GLU A 476 40.12 -14.38 2.02
CA GLU A 476 39.44 -15.43 1.27
C GLU A 476 38.36 -16.09 2.16
N VAL A 477 37.10 -15.91 1.79
CA VAL A 477 35.95 -16.58 2.42
C VAL A 477 35.50 -17.69 1.47
N SER A 478 35.24 -18.89 2.02
CA SER A 478 34.80 -20.02 1.19
C SER A 478 33.44 -19.74 0.56
N LEU A 479 33.23 -20.27 -0.65
CA LEU A 479 31.97 -20.13 -1.37
C LEU A 479 30.79 -20.68 -0.54
N GLU A 480 30.98 -21.82 0.13
CA GLU A 480 29.96 -22.41 1.02
C GLU A 480 29.56 -21.49 2.18
N GLN A 481 30.52 -20.78 2.79
CA GLN A 481 30.22 -19.85 3.86
C GLN A 481 29.44 -18.64 3.32
N LEU A 482 29.84 -18.09 2.17
CA LEU A 482 29.12 -17.00 1.52
C LEU A 482 27.68 -17.40 1.15
N GLU A 483 27.48 -18.62 0.66
CA GLU A 483 26.14 -19.14 0.37
C GLU A 483 25.27 -19.22 1.62
N ARG A 484 25.81 -19.72 2.74
CA ARG A 484 25.08 -19.77 4.03
C ARG A 484 24.72 -18.37 4.53
N ASP A 485 25.68 -17.45 4.54
CA ASP A 485 25.47 -16.08 5.01
C ASP A 485 24.41 -15.34 4.17
N ILE A 486 24.46 -15.54 2.85
CA ILE A 486 23.48 -14.97 1.92
C ILE A 486 22.10 -15.59 2.14
N ALA A 487 22.00 -16.91 2.28
CA ALA A 487 20.73 -17.61 2.51
C ALA A 487 20.09 -17.20 3.84
N GLU A 488 20.88 -17.11 4.92
CA GLU A 488 20.41 -16.65 6.23
C GLU A 488 19.90 -15.21 6.15
N ARG A 489 20.62 -14.34 5.44
CA ARG A 489 20.22 -12.95 5.22
C ARG A 489 18.90 -12.85 4.45
N ASP A 490 18.75 -13.61 3.37
CA ASP A 490 17.51 -13.60 2.58
C ASP A 490 16.33 -14.12 3.40
N TRP A 491 16.55 -15.14 4.24
CA TRP A 491 15.55 -15.62 5.17
C TRP A 491 15.13 -14.49 6.12
N LYS A 492 16.06 -13.82 6.79
CA LYS A 492 15.77 -12.67 7.67
C LYS A 492 15.04 -11.53 6.94
N ASP A 493 15.44 -11.21 5.72
CA ASP A 493 14.84 -10.13 4.92
C ASP A 493 13.41 -10.47 4.45
N SER A 494 13.13 -11.74 4.15
CA SER A 494 11.82 -12.21 3.69
C SER A 494 10.85 -12.50 4.84
N THR A 495 11.34 -12.84 6.03
CA THR A 495 10.50 -13.17 7.20
C THR A 495 10.30 -12.02 8.19
N ARG A 496 10.94 -10.85 7.97
CA ARG A 496 10.77 -9.69 8.86
C ARG A 496 9.32 -9.17 8.88
N LYS A 497 8.89 -8.69 10.06
CA LYS A 497 7.53 -8.16 10.31
C LYS A 497 7.12 -7.06 9.34
N ILE A 498 8.02 -6.10 9.11
CA ILE A 498 7.70 -4.86 8.41
C ILE A 498 8.33 -4.89 7.02
N SER A 499 7.49 -4.67 6.02
CA SER A 499 7.86 -4.62 4.61
C SER A 499 8.87 -5.71 4.21
N PRO A 500 8.47 -7.00 4.30
CA PRO A 500 9.32 -8.13 3.95
C PRO A 500 9.79 -8.06 2.49
N LEU A 501 10.92 -8.69 2.20
CA LEU A 501 11.36 -8.88 0.82
C LEU A 501 10.37 -9.82 0.11
N GLN A 502 9.50 -9.23 -0.70
CA GLN A 502 8.47 -9.96 -1.43
C GLN A 502 8.28 -9.33 -2.82
N LYS A 503 8.05 -10.19 -3.82
CA LYS A 503 7.65 -9.75 -5.15
C LYS A 503 6.24 -9.14 -5.10
N ALA A 504 6.10 -7.90 -5.57
CA ALA A 504 4.77 -7.31 -5.76
C ALA A 504 3.96 -8.13 -6.77
N ALA A 505 2.64 -8.21 -6.59
CA ALA A 505 1.78 -9.08 -7.40
C ALA A 505 1.85 -8.79 -8.92
N ASP A 506 2.09 -7.54 -9.27
CA ASP A 506 2.21 -7.02 -10.64
C ASP A 506 3.67 -6.79 -11.08
N ALA A 507 4.65 -7.20 -10.26
CA ALA A 507 6.07 -7.11 -10.62
C ALA A 507 6.49 -8.23 -11.57
N ILE A 508 7.30 -7.87 -12.57
CA ILE A 508 7.98 -8.84 -13.42
C ILE A 508 9.21 -9.37 -12.72
N GLU A 509 9.34 -10.68 -12.70
CA GLU A 509 10.54 -11.35 -12.22
C GLU A 509 11.58 -11.44 -13.32
N VAL A 510 12.81 -11.00 -13.04
CA VAL A 510 13.95 -11.09 -13.96
C VAL A 510 15.09 -11.84 -13.28
N GLN A 511 15.34 -13.08 -13.71
CA GLN A 511 16.46 -13.88 -13.23
C GLN A 511 17.75 -13.40 -13.88
N THR A 512 18.74 -13.07 -13.05
CA THR A 512 20.02 -12.48 -13.50
C THR A 512 21.16 -13.50 -13.60
N ASP A 513 20.90 -14.78 -13.34
CA ASP A 513 21.91 -15.83 -13.43
C ASP A 513 22.42 -15.96 -14.87
N GLY A 514 23.75 -15.91 -15.03
CA GLY A 514 24.39 -16.02 -16.35
C GLY A 514 24.14 -14.84 -17.31
N LEU A 515 23.40 -13.81 -16.89
CA LEU A 515 23.20 -12.59 -17.67
C LEU A 515 24.20 -11.51 -17.26
N ASP A 516 24.70 -10.78 -18.24
CA ASP A 516 25.44 -9.55 -17.97
C ASP A 516 24.48 -8.40 -17.61
N VAL A 517 25.03 -7.36 -16.97
CA VAL A 517 24.25 -6.20 -16.51
C VAL A 517 23.57 -5.47 -17.68
N SER A 518 24.19 -5.46 -18.87
CA SER A 518 23.67 -4.77 -20.04
C SER A 518 22.43 -5.46 -20.61
N GLN A 519 22.42 -6.80 -20.61
CA GLN A 519 21.31 -7.65 -21.01
C GLN A 519 20.11 -7.44 -20.08
N VAL A 520 20.33 -7.51 -18.75
CA VAL A 520 19.26 -7.25 -17.76
C VAL A 520 18.71 -5.83 -17.91
N THR A 521 19.60 -4.84 -18.08
CA THR A 521 19.19 -3.45 -18.32
C THR A 521 18.35 -3.31 -19.58
N ALA A 522 18.72 -3.97 -20.68
CA ALA A 522 17.96 -3.92 -21.93
C ALA A 522 16.56 -4.52 -21.78
N GLN A 523 16.41 -5.62 -21.03
CA GLN A 523 15.10 -6.21 -20.74
C GLN A 523 14.19 -5.23 -19.99
N ILE A 524 14.71 -4.58 -18.94
CA ILE A 524 13.93 -3.60 -18.15
C ILE A 524 13.56 -2.38 -19.00
N VAL A 525 14.47 -1.87 -19.83
CA VAL A 525 14.21 -0.75 -20.74
C VAL A 525 13.15 -1.10 -21.78
N ASN A 526 13.22 -2.29 -22.38
CA ASN A 526 12.21 -2.74 -23.34
C ASN A 526 10.84 -2.86 -22.68
N TYR A 527 10.79 -3.42 -21.47
CA TYR A 527 9.54 -3.55 -20.73
C TYR A 527 8.96 -2.19 -20.35
N TYR A 528 9.81 -1.24 -19.93
CA TYR A 528 9.40 0.14 -19.69
C TYR A 528 8.79 0.79 -20.93
N GLN A 529 9.41 0.61 -22.11
CA GLN A 529 8.90 1.15 -23.37
C GLN A 529 7.58 0.50 -23.79
N GLN A 530 7.43 -0.81 -23.59
CA GLN A 530 6.17 -1.52 -23.85
C GLN A 530 5.06 -1.00 -22.94
N ARG A 531 5.32 -0.89 -21.64
CA ARG A 531 4.36 -0.34 -20.68
C ARG A 531 4.00 1.11 -20.99
N LEU A 532 4.97 1.93 -21.39
CA LEU A 532 4.70 3.28 -21.86
C LEU A 532 3.84 3.32 -23.14
N SER A 533 3.92 2.33 -24.02
CA SER A 533 3.07 2.28 -25.21
C SER A 533 1.62 1.85 -24.89
N GLU A 534 1.42 1.15 -23.78
CA GLU A 534 0.11 0.81 -23.22
C GLU A 534 -0.46 1.95 -22.34
N TRP A 535 0.36 2.95 -22.03
CA TRP A 535 0.08 4.07 -21.11
C TRP A 535 -0.16 5.38 -21.86
#